data_AF-A0A356R6M5-F1
#
_entry.id   AF-A0A356R6M5-F1
#
_cell.length_a   1.000
_cell.length_b   1.000
_cell.length_c   1.000
_cell.angle_alpha   90.00
_cell.angle_beta   90.00
_cell.angle_gamma   90.00
#
_symmetry.space_group_name_H-M   'P 1'
#
loop_
_entity.id
_entity.type
_entity.pdbx_description
1 polymer ?
#
loop_
_entity_poly.entity_id
_entity_poly.type
_entity_poly.pdbx_seq_one_letter_code
_entity_poly.pdbx_strand_id
1 'polypeptide(L)' 'MELQHTKERQAAGIKVARKKSIYAGRKADPKRARAFRQQGMTDREIAKALGIGVSTVYRYLAASKKKR' A
#
# COMPACT_ATOMS: atom_id res chain seq x y z
N MET A 1 10.04 -23.99 -27.44
CA MET A 1 10.32 -24.84 -26.26
C MET A 1 11.14 -24.08 -25.21
N GLU A 2 12.22 -23.38 -25.57
CA GLU A 2 13.10 -22.63 -24.62
C GLU A 2 12.41 -21.57 -23.72
N LEU A 3 11.42 -20.81 -24.22
CA LEU A 3 10.78 -19.71 -23.46
C LEU A 3 9.85 -20.17 -22.32
N GLN A 4 9.37 -21.41 -22.34
CA GLN A 4 8.45 -21.93 -21.32
C GLN A 4 9.18 -22.17 -19.99
N HIS A 5 10.39 -22.72 -20.04
CA HIS A 5 11.20 -23.03 -18.85
C HIS A 5 11.65 -21.79 -18.07
N THR A 6 11.77 -20.63 -18.72
CA THR A 6 12.14 -19.37 -18.06
C THR A 6 10.97 -18.79 -17.27
N LYS A 7 9.75 -18.85 -17.85
CA LYS A 7 8.52 -18.39 -17.19
C LYS A 7 8.15 -19.27 -16.00
N GLU A 8 8.30 -20.59 -16.13
CA GLU A 8 8.04 -21.56 -15.06
C GLU A 8 8.95 -21.32 -13.85
N ARG A 9 10.26 -21.13 -14.08
CA ARG A 9 11.21 -20.81 -13.02
C ARG A 9 10.94 -19.46 -12.36
N GLN A 10 10.60 -18.43 -13.14
CA GLN A 10 10.23 -17.12 -12.60
C GLN A 10 8.96 -17.22 -11.74
N ALA A 11 7.94 -17.95 -12.20
CA ALA A 11 6.71 -18.17 -11.46
C ALA A 11 6.96 -18.91 -10.13
N ALA A 12 7.82 -19.93 -10.14
CA ALA A 12 8.26 -20.63 -8.92
C ALA A 12 8.96 -19.67 -7.94
N GLY A 13 9.85 -18.81 -8.43
CA GLY A 13 10.52 -17.78 -7.62
C GLY A 13 9.54 -16.76 -7.02
N ILE A 14 8.60 -16.25 -7.83
CA ILE A 14 7.55 -15.33 -7.38
C ILE A 14 6.67 -15.98 -6.30
N LYS A 15 6.31 -17.27 -6.47
CA LYS A 15 5.51 -18.02 -5.49
C LYS A 15 6.22 -18.11 -4.14
N VAL A 16 7.52 -18.41 -4.14
CA VAL A 16 8.33 -18.45 -2.91
C VAL A 16 8.43 -17.06 -2.26
N ALA A 17 8.68 -16.02 -3.04
CA ALA A 17 8.78 -14.65 -2.53
C ALA A 17 7.45 -14.10 -1.98
N ARG A 18 6.31 -14.44 -2.61
CA ARG A 18 4.97 -14.14 -2.08
C ARG A 18 4.70 -14.90 -0.77
N LYS A 19 5.09 -16.18 -0.68
CA LYS A 19 4.97 -16.97 0.56
C LYS A 19 5.83 -16.40 1.70
N LYS A 20 6.99 -15.81 1.36
CA LYS A 20 7.86 -15.09 2.29
C LYS A 20 7.40 -13.65 2.57
N SER A 21 6.23 -13.23 2.07
CA SER A 21 5.67 -11.89 2.25
C SER A 21 6.58 -10.74 1.78
N ILE A 22 7.50 -11.01 0.84
CA ILE A 22 8.45 -10.01 0.34
C ILE A 22 7.74 -8.98 -0.55
N TYR A 23 6.73 -9.40 -1.30
CA TYR A 23 5.93 -8.51 -2.15
C TYR A 23 4.83 -7.81 -1.35
N ALA A 24 5.12 -6.61 -0.84
CA ALA A 24 4.19 -5.78 -0.05
C ALA A 24 3.35 -4.78 -0.89
N GLY A 25 3.38 -4.87 -2.22
CA GLY A 25 2.70 -3.92 -3.11
C GLY A 25 3.36 -2.53 -3.12
N ARG A 26 2.61 -1.49 -3.55
CA ARG A 26 3.11 -0.11 -3.48
C ARG A 26 3.27 0.31 -2.03
N LYS A 27 4.42 0.91 -1.69
CA LYS A 27 4.68 1.46 -0.35
C LYS A 27 3.59 2.48 -0.03
N ALA A 28 2.79 2.18 0.98
CA ALA A 28 1.76 3.05 1.51
C ALA A 28 2.24 3.65 2.84
N ASP A 29 1.91 4.92 3.12
CA ASP A 29 2.13 5.53 4.43
C ASP A 29 0.81 5.98 5.10
N PRO A 30 -0.06 5.04 5.53
CA PRO A 30 -1.27 5.38 6.26
C PRO A 30 -0.99 5.98 7.65
N LYS A 31 0.19 5.72 8.22
CA LYS A 31 0.56 6.20 9.56
C LYS A 31 0.70 7.72 9.55
N ARG A 32 1.37 8.27 8.54
CA ARG A 32 1.58 9.71 8.39
C ARG A 32 0.27 10.47 8.12
N ALA A 33 -0.62 9.90 7.30
CA ALA A 33 -1.97 10.46 7.10
C ALA A 33 -2.77 10.57 8.42
N ARG A 34 -2.64 9.58 9.32
CA ARG A 34 -3.28 9.63 10.65
C ARG A 34 -2.66 10.67 11.56
N ALA A 35 -1.34 10.79 11.56
CA ALA A 35 -0.63 11.80 12.36
C ALA A 35 -1.10 13.21 11.97
N PHE A 36 -1.19 13.50 10.67
CA PHE A 36 -1.71 14.79 10.19
C PHE A 36 -3.19 15.02 10.55
N ARG A 37 -4.02 13.98 10.54
CA ARG A 37 -5.41 14.09 10.99
C ARG A 37 -5.52 14.40 12.48
N GLN A 38 -4.64 13.82 13.31
CA GLN A 38 -4.57 14.10 14.75
C GLN A 38 -4.08 15.52 15.03
N GLN A 39 -3.25 16.08 14.14
CA GLN A 39 -2.83 17.48 14.17
C GLN A 39 -3.93 18.46 13.69
N GLY A 40 -5.10 17.97 13.31
CA GLY A 40 -6.24 18.81 12.89
C GLY A 40 -6.29 19.15 11.40
N MET A 41 -5.40 18.60 10.57
CA MET A 41 -5.42 18.86 9.13
C MET A 41 -6.67 18.28 8.46
N THR A 42 -7.17 18.96 7.44
CA THR A 42 -8.26 18.48 6.59
C THR A 42 -7.78 17.43 5.59
N ASP A 43 -8.69 16.59 5.09
CA ASP A 43 -8.34 15.49 4.18
C ASP A 43 -7.68 16.00 2.88
N ARG A 44 -8.05 17.21 2.42
CA ARG A 44 -7.44 17.86 1.24
C ARG A 44 -6.02 18.34 1.50
N GLU A 45 -5.76 18.89 2.68
CA GLU A 45 -4.41 19.32 3.07
C GLU A 45 -3.50 18.12 3.29
N ILE A 46 -4.02 17.04 3.89
CA ILE A 46 -3.30 15.77 4.04
C ILE A 46 -2.93 15.21 2.66
N ALA A 47 -3.87 15.22 1.72
CA ALA A 47 -3.63 14.80 0.33
C ALA A 47 -2.51 15.60 -0.33
N LYS A 48 -2.55 16.94 -0.20
CA LYS A 48 -1.50 17.84 -0.71
C LYS A 48 -0.15 17.60 -0.04
N ALA A 49 -0.12 17.47 1.28
CA ALA A 49 1.10 17.26 2.06
C ALA A 49 1.78 15.91 1.78
N LEU A 50 1.00 14.88 1.42
CA LEU A 50 1.48 13.55 1.12
C LEU A 50 1.66 13.28 -0.39
N GLY A 51 1.25 14.21 -1.26
CA GLY A 51 1.31 14.02 -2.71
C GLY A 51 0.42 12.89 -3.23
N ILE A 52 -0.72 12.64 -2.57
CA ILE A 52 -1.66 11.56 -2.91
C ILE A 52 -3.05 12.11 -3.20
N GLY A 53 -3.89 11.32 -3.88
CA GLY A 53 -5.30 11.66 -4.07
C GLY A 53 -6.11 11.59 -2.77
N VAL A 54 -7.14 12.43 -2.66
CA VAL A 54 -8.06 12.48 -1.49
C VAL A 54 -8.72 11.12 -1.25
N SER A 55 -9.04 10.36 -2.30
CA SER A 55 -9.54 8.99 -2.20
C SER A 55 -8.59 8.03 -1.47
N THR A 56 -7.27 8.24 -1.61
CA THR A 56 -6.26 7.46 -0.90
C THR A 56 -6.21 7.85 0.58
N VAL A 57 -6.38 9.15 0.90
CA VAL A 57 -6.51 9.63 2.28
C VAL A 57 -7.72 9.00 2.96
N TYR A 58 -8.90 9.00 2.32
CA TYR A 58 -10.08 8.33 2.86
C TYR A 58 -9.83 6.86 3.15
N ARG A 59 -9.20 6.13 2.23
CA ARG A 59 -8.84 4.72 2.45
C ARG A 59 -7.88 4.52 3.63
N TYR A 60 -6.88 5.39 3.77
CA TYR A 60 -5.89 5.32 4.86
C TYR A 60 -6.51 5.62 6.23
N LEU A 61 -7.47 6.55 6.29
CA LEU A 61 -8.20 6.90 7.50
C LEU A 61 -9.29 5.86 7.83
N ALA A 62 -9.99 5.31 6.83
CA ALA A 62 -11.00 4.27 7.02
C ALA A 62 -10.42 2.97 7.59
N ALA A 63 -9.24 2.56 7.09
CA ALA A 63 -8.53 1.38 7.60
C ALA A 63 -8.11 1.48 9.08
N SER A 64 -8.18 2.68 9.67
CA SER A 64 -7.84 2.92 11.08
C SER A 64 -9.01 2.80 12.04
N LYS A 65 -10.26 2.93 11.56
CA LYS A 65 -11.43 2.73 12.39
C LYS A 65 -11.55 1.23 12.67
N LYS A 66 -11.15 0.81 13.86
CA LYS A 66 -11.41 -0.54 14.38
C LYS A 66 -12.92 -0.80 14.22
N LYS A 67 -13.32 -1.80 13.42
CA LYS A 67 -14.69 -2.30 13.41
C LYS A 67 -15.03 -2.66 14.86
N ARG A 68 -16.00 -1.98 15.46
CA ARG A 68 -16.62 -2.41 16.71
C ARG A 68 -17.42 -3.67 16.45
#